data_AF-A0A1Y1S1D9-F1
#
_entry.id   AF-A0A1Y1S1D9-F1
#
_cell.length_a   1.000
_cell.length_b   1.000
_cell.length_c   1.000
_cell.angle_alpha   90.00
_cell.angle_beta   90.00
_cell.angle_gamma   90.00
#
_symmetry.space_group_name_H-M   'P 1'
#
loop_
_entity.id
_entity.type
_entity.pdbx_description
1 polymer ?
#
loop_
_entity_poly.entity_id
_entity_poly.type
_entity_poly.pdbx_seq_one_letter_code
_entity_poly.pdbx_strand_id
1 'polypeptide(L)'
;MMGQLEALTEINQKAVEKMEEITEAIGHTVSRIESGAREVSELRSLVGLMQDIIRDQKTTTWRTGTEIARHFSVNVKTVNRWRKAGIIKGYRASDNPFSRILYDLKETEAAIRERSIK
;
A
#
# COMPACT_ATOMS: atom_id res chain seq x y z
N MET A 1 35.28 63.52 -2.68
CA MET A 1 35.25 62.22 -3.40
C MET A 1 35.41 61.02 -2.46
N MET A 2 36.23 61.09 -1.40
CA MET A 2 36.48 59.95 -0.50
C MET A 2 35.22 59.43 0.23
N GLY A 3 34.37 60.31 0.79
CA GLY A 3 33.17 59.87 1.52
C GLY A 3 32.06 59.23 0.67
N GLN A 4 31.99 59.51 -0.63
CA GLN A 4 31.06 58.80 -1.53
C GLN A 4 31.54 57.37 -1.83
N LEU A 5 32.86 57.17 -1.89
CA LEU A 5 33.46 55.86 -2.10
C LEU A 5 33.22 54.95 -0.87
N GLU A 6 33.39 55.49 0.33
CA GLU A 6 33.12 54.77 1.60
C GLU A 6 31.66 54.35 1.72
N ALA A 7 30.71 55.24 1.40
CA ALA A 7 29.29 54.93 1.41
C ALA A 7 28.92 53.82 0.40
N LEU A 8 29.49 53.84 -0.80
CA LEU A 8 29.31 52.78 -1.79
C LEU A 8 29.91 51.44 -1.31
N THR A 9 31.03 51.48 -0.60
CA THR A 9 31.68 50.28 -0.06
C THR A 9 30.81 49.64 1.03
N GLU A 10 30.22 50.45 1.90
CA GLU A 10 29.28 49.98 2.95
C GLU A 10 28.00 49.38 2.36
N ILE A 11 27.45 49.98 1.30
CA ILE A 11 26.29 49.44 0.58
C ILE A 11 26.63 48.10 -0.06
N ASN A 12 27.79 47.99 -0.71
CA ASN A 12 28.22 46.74 -1.33
C ASN A 12 28.45 45.64 -0.29
N GLN A 13 29.03 45.97 0.87
CA GLN A 13 29.23 45.02 1.96
C GLN A 13 27.89 44.47 2.48
N LYS A 14 26.91 45.34 2.75
CA LYS A 14 25.55 44.93 3.16
C LYS A 14 24.84 44.10 2.09
N ALA A 15 25.06 44.41 0.81
CA ALA A 15 24.48 43.65 -0.29
C ALA A 15 25.07 42.23 -0.36
N VAL A 16 26.37 42.07 -0.11
CA VAL A 16 27.04 40.75 -0.06
C VAL A 16 26.54 39.94 1.11
N GLU A 17 26.47 40.50 2.31
CA GLU A 17 25.94 39.83 3.51
C GLU A 17 24.51 39.32 3.27
N LYS A 18 23.66 40.15 2.67
CA LYS A 18 22.29 39.75 2.32
C LYS A 18 22.24 38.67 1.23
N MET A 19 23.19 38.66 0.29
CA MET A 19 23.30 37.59 -0.69
C MET A 19 23.71 36.27 -0.05
N GLU A 20 24.61 36.29 0.93
CA GLU A 20 25.02 35.09 1.69
C GLU A 20 23.83 34.49 2.46
N GLU A 21 23.05 35.32 3.15
CA GLU A 21 21.81 34.89 3.82
C GLU A 21 20.80 34.25 2.84
N ILE A 22 20.64 34.84 1.66
CA ILE A 22 19.75 34.30 0.61
C ILE A 22 20.29 32.96 0.09
N THR A 23 21.60 32.85 -0.13
CA THR A 23 22.22 31.60 -0.59
C THR A 23 22.03 30.48 0.43
N GLU A 24 22.16 30.76 1.72
CA GLU A 24 21.93 29.79 2.79
C GLU A 24 20.45 29.35 2.83
N ALA A 25 19.51 30.31 2.77
CA ALA A 25 18.08 30.02 2.73
C ALA A 25 17.67 29.18 1.50
N ILE A 26 18.28 29.44 0.34
CA ILE A 26 18.11 28.63 -0.87
C ILE A 26 18.64 27.22 -0.64
N GLY A 27 19.83 27.07 -0.04
CA GLY A 27 20.41 25.77 0.29
C GLY A 27 19.47 24.91 1.14
N HIS A 28 18.91 25.47 2.21
CA HIS A 28 17.91 24.78 3.03
C HIS A 28 16.65 24.39 2.25
N THR A 29 16.17 25.28 1.37
CA THR A 29 14.99 25.02 0.55
C THR A 29 15.25 23.87 -0.43
N VAL A 30 16.43 23.82 -1.06
CA VAL A 30 16.84 22.74 -1.95
C VAL A 30 16.88 21.40 -1.21
N SER A 31 17.49 21.34 -0.03
CA SER A 31 17.51 20.11 0.76
C SER A 31 16.11 19.60 1.12
N ARG A 32 15.17 20.51 1.41
CA ARG A 32 13.76 20.14 1.66
C ARG A 32 13.08 19.57 0.42
N ILE A 33 13.32 20.17 -0.75
CA ILE A 33 12.79 19.69 -2.03
C ILE A 33 13.34 18.30 -2.34
N GLU A 34 14.64 18.07 -2.13
CA GLU A 34 15.25 16.75 -2.35
C GLU A 34 14.70 15.67 -1.43
N SER A 35 14.41 16.00 -0.17
CA SER A 35 13.73 15.08 0.76
C SER A 35 12.32 14.76 0.27
N GLY A 36 11.54 15.78 -0.07
CA GLY A 36 10.18 15.59 -0.59
C GLY A 36 10.15 14.79 -1.90
N ALA A 37 11.13 14.98 -2.79
CA ALA A 37 11.25 14.22 -4.02
C ALA A 37 11.52 12.73 -3.76
N ARG A 38 12.32 12.40 -2.73
CA ARG A 38 12.55 11.03 -2.29
C ARG A 38 11.27 10.39 -1.75
N GLU A 39 10.56 11.08 -0.86
CA GLU A 39 9.28 10.61 -0.31
C GLU A 39 8.23 10.35 -1.42
N VAL A 40 8.13 11.25 -2.40
CA VAL A 40 7.24 11.07 -3.55
C VAL A 40 7.63 9.85 -4.40
N SER A 41 8.94 9.59 -4.57
CA SER A 41 9.43 8.41 -5.29
C SER A 41 9.09 7.11 -4.55
N GLU A 42 9.20 7.09 -3.23
CA GLU A 42 8.81 5.96 -2.37
C GLU A 42 7.29 5.70 -2.46
N LEU A 43 6.47 6.75 -2.35
CA LEU A 43 5.03 6.66 -2.53
C LEU A 43 4.64 6.12 -3.91
N ARG A 44 5.32 6.58 -4.97
CA ARG A 44 5.08 6.08 -6.33
C ARG A 44 5.38 4.59 -6.45
N SER A 45 6.44 4.13 -5.79
CA SER A 45 6.82 2.71 -5.75
C SER A 45 5.75 1.87 -5.03
N LEU A 46 5.24 2.35 -3.89
CA LEU A 46 4.13 1.72 -3.17
C LEU A 46 2.86 1.65 -4.01
N VAL A 47 2.52 2.73 -4.72
CA VAL A 47 1.36 2.76 -5.63
C VAL A 47 1.54 1.73 -6.75
N GLY A 48 2.74 1.57 -7.30
CA GLY A 48 3.05 0.51 -8.28
C GLY A 48 2.75 -0.88 -7.73
N LEU A 49 3.27 -1.20 -6.54
CA LEU A 49 3.02 -2.48 -5.86
C LEU A 49 1.52 -2.71 -5.61
N MET A 50 0.78 -1.68 -5.17
CA MET A 50 -0.67 -1.77 -4.98
C MET A 50 -1.41 -2.00 -6.29
N GLN A 51 -1.00 -1.34 -7.38
CA GLN A 51 -1.56 -1.53 -8.70
C GLN A 51 -1.31 -2.95 -9.21
N ASP A 52 -0.14 -3.52 -8.97
CA ASP A 52 0.16 -4.91 -9.32
C ASP A 52 -0.72 -5.89 -8.53
N ILE A 53 -0.90 -5.67 -7.22
CA ILE A 53 -1.84 -6.47 -6.38
C ILE A 53 -3.27 -6.41 -6.92
N ILE A 54 -3.73 -5.21 -7.31
CA ILE A 54 -5.08 -5.02 -7.86
C ILE A 54 -5.21 -5.64 -9.26
N ARG A 55 -4.21 -5.41 -10.13
CA ARG A 55 -4.15 -5.88 -11.52
C ARG A 55 -4.09 -7.40 -11.59
N ASP A 56 -3.35 -8.03 -10.68
CA ASP A 56 -3.23 -9.48 -10.61
C ASP A 56 -4.55 -10.17 -10.25
N GLN A 57 -5.61 -9.44 -9.86
CA GLN A 57 -6.99 -9.93 -9.72
C GLN A 57 -7.13 -11.32 -9.07
N LYS A 58 -6.18 -11.68 -8.20
CA LYS A 58 -6.45 -12.49 -7.03
C LYS A 58 -7.03 -11.56 -5.98
N THR A 59 -8.12 -10.89 -6.34
CA THR A 59 -9.17 -10.61 -5.37
C THR A 59 -9.67 -11.97 -4.94
N THR A 60 -8.93 -12.60 -4.03
CA THR A 60 -9.44 -13.74 -3.30
C THR A 60 -10.65 -13.19 -2.57
N THR A 61 -11.82 -13.49 -3.11
CA THR A 61 -13.08 -13.18 -2.49
C THR A 61 -13.20 -14.14 -1.32
N TRP A 62 -12.56 -13.74 -0.21
CA TRP A 62 -12.67 -14.44 1.04
C TRP A 62 -14.13 -14.45 1.46
N ARG A 63 -14.63 -15.65 1.76
CA ARG A 63 -15.99 -15.88 2.23
C ARG A 63 -15.94 -16.67 3.52
N THR A 64 -16.83 -16.35 4.44
CA THR A 64 -17.15 -17.18 5.60
C THR A 64 -17.84 -18.47 5.16
N GLY A 65 -17.83 -19.50 6.01
CA GLY A 65 -18.55 -20.74 5.72
C GLY A 65 -20.06 -20.54 5.48
N THR A 66 -20.66 -19.52 6.11
CA THR A 66 -22.05 -19.08 5.88
C THR A 66 -22.26 -18.50 4.49
N GLU A 67 -21.32 -17.73 3.98
CA GLU A 67 -21.41 -17.14 2.64
C GLU A 67 -21.16 -18.19 1.56
N ILE A 68 -20.23 -19.12 1.77
CA ILE A 68 -20.07 -20.30 0.89
C ILE A 68 -21.35 -21.13 0.88
N ALA A 69 -21.93 -21.40 2.05
CA ALA A 69 -23.18 -22.15 2.16
C ALA A 69 -24.31 -21.49 1.34
N ARG A 70 -24.45 -20.16 1.46
CA ARG A 70 -25.41 -19.38 0.68
C ARG A 70 -25.11 -19.45 -0.82
N HIS A 71 -23.85 -19.31 -1.23
CA HIS A 71 -23.43 -19.33 -2.63
C HIS A 71 -23.77 -20.64 -3.33
N PHE A 72 -23.53 -21.78 -2.67
CA PHE A 72 -23.82 -23.09 -3.22
C PHE A 72 -25.24 -23.61 -2.87
N SER A 73 -26.08 -22.79 -2.24
CA SER A 73 -27.41 -23.19 -1.74
C SER A 73 -27.38 -24.47 -0.89
N VAL A 74 -26.38 -24.61 -0.01
CA VAL A 74 -26.22 -25.74 0.91
C VAL A 74 -26.26 -25.31 2.38
N ASN A 75 -26.34 -26.26 3.31
CA ASN A 75 -26.21 -25.97 4.73
C ASN A 75 -24.74 -25.74 5.13
N VAL A 76 -24.48 -24.89 6.11
CA VAL A 76 -23.14 -24.66 6.69
C VAL A 76 -22.51 -25.96 7.20
N LYS A 77 -23.31 -26.91 7.70
CA LYS A 77 -22.84 -28.26 8.09
C LYS A 77 -22.21 -29.01 6.91
N THR A 78 -22.75 -28.83 5.69
CA THR A 78 -22.19 -29.41 4.46
C THR A 78 -20.83 -28.80 4.14
N VAL A 79 -20.71 -27.47 4.21
CA VAL A 79 -19.43 -26.77 4.02
C VAL A 79 -18.37 -27.24 5.04
N ASN A 80 -18.76 -27.40 6.30
CA ASN A 80 -17.90 -27.96 7.33
C ASN A 80 -17.47 -29.40 7.04
N ARG A 81 -18.37 -30.21 6.48
CA ARG A 81 -18.05 -31.58 6.05
C ARG A 81 -17.07 -31.58 4.88
N TRP A 82 -17.27 -30.73 3.88
CA TRP A 82 -16.33 -30.57 2.76
C TRP A 82 -14.94 -30.19 3.24
N ARG A 83 -14.83 -29.23 4.17
CA ARG A 83 -13.55 -28.86 4.77
C ARG A 83 -12.90 -30.01 5.53
N LYS A 84 -13.66 -30.71 6.40
CA LYS A 84 -13.14 -31.84 7.19
C LYS A 84 -12.71 -33.02 6.32
N ALA A 85 -13.37 -33.21 5.17
CA ALA A 85 -13.02 -34.23 4.19
C ALA A 85 -11.86 -33.81 3.26
N GLY A 86 -11.28 -32.62 3.43
CA GLY A 86 -10.20 -32.11 2.59
C GLY A 86 -10.64 -31.76 1.16
N ILE A 87 -11.94 -31.61 0.91
CA ILE A 87 -12.49 -31.26 -0.41
C ILE A 87 -12.23 -29.79 -0.73
N ILE A 88 -12.41 -28.92 0.27
CA ILE A 88 -12.19 -27.47 0.15
C ILE A 88 -11.20 -27.04 1.23
N LYS A 89 -10.37 -26.05 0.91
CA LYS A 89 -9.39 -25.52 1.85
C LYS A 89 -9.97 -24.34 2.63
N GLY A 90 -9.86 -24.41 3.95
CA GLY A 90 -10.26 -23.33 4.85
C GLY A 90 -9.02 -22.72 5.50
N TYR A 91 -8.99 -21.40 5.56
CA TYR A 91 -7.89 -20.60 6.08
C TYR A 91 -8.34 -19.89 7.35
N ARG A 92 -7.54 -19.93 8.41
CA ARG A 92 -7.86 -19.17 9.62
C ARG A 92 -7.51 -17.70 9.41
N ALA A 93 -8.38 -16.80 9.85
CA ALA A 93 -8.13 -15.36 9.77
C ALA A 93 -7.01 -14.88 10.71
N SER A 94 -6.66 -15.67 11.73
CA SER A 94 -5.56 -15.38 12.66
C SER A 94 -5.09 -16.67 13.37
N ASP A 95 -3.99 -16.60 14.11
CA ASP A 95 -3.46 -17.73 14.89
C ASP A 95 -4.34 -18.12 16.09
N ASN A 96 -5.34 -17.31 16.44
CA ASN A 96 -6.32 -17.66 17.45
C ASN A 96 -7.14 -18.90 17.00
N PRO A 97 -7.20 -19.99 17.81
CA PRO A 97 -7.94 -21.20 17.46
C PRO A 97 -9.46 -20.98 17.30
N PHE A 98 -10.01 -19.92 17.89
CA PHE A 98 -11.41 -19.51 17.80
C PHE A 98 -11.69 -18.54 16.64
N SER A 99 -10.66 -18.18 15.86
CA SER A 99 -10.84 -17.28 14.72
C SER A 99 -11.71 -17.89 13.62
N ARG A 100 -12.35 -17.00 12.85
CA ARG A 100 -13.19 -17.40 11.73
C ARG A 100 -12.37 -18.12 10.67
N ILE A 101 -12.97 -19.15 10.08
CA ILE A 101 -12.42 -19.81 8.89
C ILE A 101 -12.98 -19.10 7.67
N LEU A 102 -12.07 -18.69 6.78
CA LEU A 102 -12.34 -18.08 5.49
C LEU A 102 -12.00 -19.06 4.37
N TYR A 103 -12.69 -18.90 3.26
CA TYR A 103 -12.56 -19.74 2.07
C TYR A 103 -12.35 -18.82 0.87
N ASP A 104 -11.43 -19.18 -0.02
CA ASP A 104 -11.33 -18.57 -1.34
C ASP A 104 -12.49 -19.08 -2.20
N LEU A 105 -13.35 -18.18 -2.67
CA LEU A 105 -14.52 -18.56 -3.47
C LEU A 105 -14.13 -19.26 -4.77
N LYS A 106 -13.13 -18.77 -5.50
CA LYS A 106 -12.70 -19.34 -6.79
C LYS A 106 -12.09 -20.73 -6.59
N GLU A 107 -11.25 -20.90 -5.57
CA GLU A 107 -10.66 -22.20 -5.20
C GLU A 107 -11.77 -23.20 -4.82
N THR A 108 -12.77 -22.75 -4.05
CA THR A 108 -13.91 -23.57 -3.65
C THR A 108 -14.76 -23.99 -4.85
N GLU A 109 -15.06 -23.07 -5.77
CA GLU A 109 -15.81 -23.36 -7.00
C GLU A 109 -15.09 -24.37 -7.88
N ALA A 110 -13.77 -24.22 -8.08
CA ALA A 110 -12.97 -25.16 -8.85
C ALA A 110 -13.01 -26.56 -8.22
N ALA A 111 -12.78 -26.67 -6.91
CA ALA A 111 -12.75 -27.94 -6.19
C ALA A 111 -14.09 -28.69 -6.21
N ILE A 112 -15.21 -27.96 -6.13
CA ILE A 112 -16.55 -28.56 -6.22
C ILE A 112 -16.84 -28.98 -7.66
N ARG A 113 -16.52 -28.14 -8.66
CA ARG A 113 -16.76 -28.44 -10.08
C ARG A 113 -16.05 -29.70 -10.55
N GLU A 114 -14.77 -29.88 -10.17
CA GLU A 114 -13.99 -31.07 -10.53
C GLU A 114 -14.60 -32.39 -10.03
N ARG A 115 -15.38 -32.33 -8.93
CA ARG A 115 -16.02 -33.49 -8.32
C ARG A 115 -17.46 -33.72 -8.80
N SER A 116 -18.11 -32.74 -9.40
CA SER A 116 -19.45 -32.88 -10.01
C SER A 116 -19.42 -33.49 -11.41
N ILE A 117 -18.24 -33.62 -12.03
CA ILE A 117 -18.04 -34.16 -13.38
C ILE A 117 -17.64 -35.65 -13.36
N LYS A 118 -17.49 -36.26 -12.18
CA LYS A 118 -17.23 -37.69 -11.98
C LYS A 118 -18.45 -38.39 -11.40
#